data_AF-A0A537IHC0-F1
#
_entry.id   AF-A0A537IHC0-F1
#
_cell.length_a   1.000
_cell.length_b   1.000
_cell.length_c   1.000
_cell.angle_alpha   90.00
_cell.angle_beta   90.00
_cell.angle_gamma   90.00
#
_symmetry.space_group_name_H-M   'P 1'
#
loop_
_entity.id
_entity.type
_entity.pdbx_description
1 polymer ?
#
loop_
_entity_poly.entity_id
_entity_poly.type
_entity_poly.pdbx_seq_one_letter_code
_entity_poly.pdbx_strand_id
1 'polypeptide(L)'
;MSDKIFKSQNGWFSLTLPIDWEEYDDDETDERTYAFFNIKEWTGNFRITPFRWTNLVHPTEDKAAKYIAKELRKNHGATKITLGDFDCTYYRKDFLQDGDDLVIYYWITGKRETLFICSFTIDKKHEETEQSKVEMEIVQDIIRSIQIN
;
A
#
# COMPACT_ATOMS: atom_id res chain seq x y z
N MET A 1 5.82 17.58 13.02
CA MET A 1 4.74 16.60 13.25
C MET A 1 5.39 15.43 13.97
N SER A 2 4.73 14.85 14.97
CA SER A 2 5.24 13.63 15.61
C SER A 2 4.81 12.45 14.76
N ASP A 3 5.73 11.53 14.49
CA ASP A 3 5.42 10.28 13.79
C ASP A 3 5.52 9.11 14.76
N LYS A 4 4.85 8.00 14.44
CA LYS A 4 4.92 6.75 15.20
C LYS A 4 5.36 5.60 14.31
N ILE A 5 6.01 4.60 14.91
CA ILE A 5 6.47 3.41 14.20
C ILE A 5 5.46 2.29 14.40
N PHE A 6 4.88 1.80 13.31
CA PHE A 6 4.12 0.56 13.29
C PHE A 6 5.06 -0.64 13.05
N LYS A 7 4.79 -1.77 13.70
CA LYS A 7 5.49 -3.04 13.47
C LYS A 7 4.47 -4.13 13.20
N SER A 8 4.64 -4.88 12.12
CA SER A 8 3.74 -5.97 11.80
C SER A 8 3.77 -7.05 12.86
N GLN A 9 2.63 -7.71 13.11
CA GLN A 9 2.51 -8.74 14.15
C GLN A 9 3.48 -9.91 13.94
N ASN A 10 3.74 -10.27 12.68
CA ASN A 10 4.71 -11.30 12.29
C ASN A 10 6.17 -10.82 12.28
N GLY A 11 6.41 -9.54 12.56
CA GLY A 11 7.74 -8.93 12.59
C GLY A 11 8.42 -8.75 11.22
N TRP A 12 7.74 -9.02 10.09
CA TRP A 12 8.34 -8.97 8.76
C TRP A 12 8.63 -7.55 8.26
N PHE A 13 7.93 -6.55 8.77
CA PHE A 13 8.16 -5.17 8.37
C PHE A 13 7.76 -4.16 9.46
N SER A 14 8.23 -2.94 9.27
CA SER A 14 7.78 -1.76 10.01
C SER A 14 7.64 -0.58 9.06
N LEU A 15 6.85 0.42 9.46
CA LEU A 15 6.70 1.66 8.72
C LEU A 15 6.46 2.82 9.68
N THR A 16 6.61 4.03 9.18
CA THR A 16 6.34 5.28 9.89
C THR A 16 4.94 5.76 9.51
N LEU A 17 4.11 6.01 10.51
CA LEU A 17 2.78 6.58 10.37
C LEU A 17 2.75 8.00 10.96
N PRO A 18 1.99 8.92 10.37
CA PRO A 18 1.60 10.14 11.08
C PRO A 18 0.90 9.80 12.39
N ILE A 19 1.04 10.65 13.42
CA ILE A 19 0.43 10.39 14.73
C ILE A 19 -1.10 10.21 14.67
N ASP A 20 -1.74 10.88 13.73
CA ASP A 20 -3.20 10.89 13.57
C ASP A 20 -3.73 9.72 12.73
N TRP A 21 -2.88 8.78 12.31
CA TRP A 21 -3.29 7.60 11.56
C TRP A 21 -3.36 6.39 12.48
N GLU A 22 -4.50 5.72 12.58
CA GLU A 22 -4.68 4.53 13.43
C GLU A 22 -4.99 3.28 12.62
N GLU A 23 -4.56 2.13 13.15
CA GLU A 23 -4.93 0.81 12.64
C GLU A 23 -6.38 0.51 13.01
N TYR A 24 -7.11 -0.17 12.12
CA TYR A 24 -8.45 -0.70 12.40
C TYR A 24 -8.59 -2.13 11.89
N ASP A 25 -9.53 -2.86 12.48
CA ASP A 25 -9.87 -4.21 12.03
C ASP A 25 -10.76 -4.12 10.78
N ASP A 26 -10.28 -4.71 9.69
CA ASP A 26 -10.95 -4.67 8.40
C ASP A 26 -11.47 -6.06 8.03
N ASP A 27 -12.67 -6.34 8.51
CA ASP A 27 -13.41 -7.60 8.34
C ASP A 27 -13.61 -7.99 6.85
N GLU A 28 -13.39 -7.06 5.91
CA GLU A 28 -13.58 -7.27 4.48
C GLU A 28 -12.31 -7.77 3.76
N THR A 29 -11.17 -7.89 4.46
CA THR A 29 -9.88 -8.14 3.83
C THR A 29 -9.19 -9.44 4.29
N ASP A 30 -8.14 -9.83 3.58
CA ASP A 30 -7.29 -10.97 3.97
C ASP A 30 -6.72 -10.73 5.38
N GLU A 31 -6.76 -11.73 6.27
CA GLU A 31 -6.29 -11.66 7.68
C GLU A 31 -4.85 -11.13 7.84
N ARG A 32 -4.07 -11.10 6.76
CA ARG A 32 -2.70 -10.55 6.75
C ARG A 32 -2.65 -9.04 6.47
N THR A 33 -3.78 -8.43 6.13
CA THR A 33 -3.87 -7.03 5.73
C THR A 33 -3.91 -6.14 6.95
N TYR A 34 -3.06 -5.11 6.95
CA TYR A 34 -3.10 -4.04 7.93
C TYR A 34 -3.79 -2.83 7.29
N ALA A 35 -4.81 -2.30 7.96
CA ALA A 35 -5.63 -1.21 7.45
C ALA A 35 -5.54 0.01 8.37
N PHE A 36 -5.41 1.20 7.78
CA PHE A 36 -5.20 2.45 8.50
C PHE A 36 -6.03 3.58 7.91
N PHE A 37 -6.47 4.52 8.76
CA PHE A 37 -7.07 5.77 8.33
C PHE A 37 -6.70 6.91 9.29
N ASN A 38 -6.89 8.14 8.82
CA ASN A 38 -6.70 9.34 9.62
C ASN A 38 -7.90 9.58 10.55
N ILE A 39 -7.68 9.50 11.87
CA ILE A 39 -8.74 9.62 12.87
C ILE A 39 -9.21 11.06 13.11
N LYS A 40 -8.46 12.07 12.68
CA LYS A 40 -8.89 13.47 12.79
C LYS A 40 -9.89 13.82 11.71
N GLU A 41 -9.63 13.36 10.50
CA GLU A 41 -10.48 13.60 9.35
C GLU A 41 -10.33 12.44 8.37
N TRP A 42 -11.44 11.73 8.14
CA TRP A 42 -11.42 10.59 7.23
C TRP A 42 -11.35 11.07 5.78
N THR A 43 -10.28 10.66 5.11
CA THR A 43 -9.95 11.03 3.72
C THR A 43 -9.76 9.80 2.84
N GLY A 44 -9.81 8.60 3.43
CA GLY A 44 -9.63 7.32 2.77
C GLY A 44 -9.07 6.26 3.70
N ASN A 45 -8.93 5.05 3.16
CA ASN A 45 -8.42 3.90 3.88
C ASN A 45 -7.17 3.36 3.19
N PHE A 46 -6.03 3.39 3.87
CA PHE A 46 -4.80 2.76 3.42
C PHE A 46 -4.74 1.32 3.89
N ARG A 47 -4.33 0.42 3.01
CA ARG A 47 -4.16 -1.00 3.32
C ARG A 47 -2.79 -1.47 2.84
N ILE A 48 -2.18 -2.36 3.59
CA ILE A 48 -0.93 -3.04 3.21
C ILE A 48 -1.04 -4.52 3.52
N THR A 49 -0.93 -5.36 2.49
CA THR A 49 -0.91 -6.82 2.62
C THR A 49 0.50 -7.31 2.29
N PRO A 50 1.23 -7.88 3.26
CA PRO A 50 2.55 -8.48 3.04
C PRO A 50 2.43 -9.93 2.55
N PHE A 51 3.27 -10.30 1.59
CA PHE A 51 3.48 -11.67 1.16
C PHE A 51 4.98 -12.00 1.27
N ARG A 52 5.30 -13.14 1.91
CA ARG A 52 6.67 -13.62 2.02
C ARG A 52 6.78 -15.03 1.47
N TRP A 53 7.62 -15.24 0.46
CA TRP A 53 7.90 -16.58 -0.07
C TRP A 53 8.90 -17.30 0.82
N THR A 54 8.46 -18.34 1.54
CA THR A 54 9.30 -19.10 2.49
C THR A 54 10.13 -20.21 1.83
N ASN A 55 9.66 -20.76 0.72
CA ASN A 55 10.33 -21.85 0.00
C ASN A 55 10.96 -21.31 -1.30
N LEU A 56 12.20 -20.81 -1.19
CA LEU A 56 12.98 -20.34 -2.33
C LEU A 56 13.76 -21.50 -2.95
N VAL A 57 13.44 -21.84 -4.20
CA VAL A 57 14.24 -22.79 -5.00
C VAL A 57 15.59 -22.17 -5.39
N HIS A 58 15.61 -20.85 -5.60
CA HIS A 58 16.79 -20.07 -5.93
C HIS A 58 16.94 -18.91 -4.94
N PRO A 59 17.85 -19.01 -3.94
CA PRO A 59 17.99 -18.01 -2.86
C PRO A 59 18.38 -16.60 -3.33
N THR A 60 18.94 -16.48 -4.52
CA THR A 60 19.36 -15.20 -5.11
C THR A 60 18.29 -14.59 -6.01
N GLU A 61 17.15 -15.25 -6.19
CA GLU A 61 16.07 -14.77 -7.04
C GLU A 61 15.28 -13.65 -6.36
N ASP A 62 15.19 -12.50 -7.02
CA ASP A 62 14.25 -11.45 -6.60
C ASP A 62 12.84 -11.74 -7.13
N LYS A 63 12.07 -12.49 -6.35
CA LYS A 63 10.68 -12.86 -6.68
C LYS A 63 9.76 -11.64 -6.67
N ALA A 64 9.99 -10.69 -5.76
CA ALA A 64 9.24 -9.45 -5.70
C ALA A 64 9.40 -8.67 -7.00
N ALA A 65 10.63 -8.44 -7.47
CA ALA A 65 10.90 -7.75 -8.74
C ALA A 65 10.23 -8.44 -9.94
N LYS A 66 10.26 -9.77 -9.99
CA LYS A 66 9.55 -10.54 -11.03
C LYS A 66 8.03 -10.35 -10.99
N TYR A 67 7.45 -10.33 -9.79
CA TYR A 67 6.01 -10.09 -9.63
C TYR A 67 5.64 -8.66 -10.04
N ILE A 68 6.40 -7.66 -9.58
CA ILE A 68 6.19 -6.24 -9.89
C ILE A 68 6.23 -6.02 -11.41
N ALA A 69 7.24 -6.56 -12.10
CA ALA A 69 7.37 -6.47 -13.55
C ALA A 69 6.23 -7.18 -14.30
N LYS A 70 5.76 -8.31 -13.76
CA LYS A 70 4.60 -9.03 -14.32
C LYS A 70 3.32 -8.20 -14.18
N GLU A 71 3.12 -7.56 -13.03
CA GLU A 71 1.95 -6.71 -12.78
C GLU A 71 1.94 -5.50 -13.73
N LEU A 72 3.08 -4.82 -13.87
CA LEU A 72 3.24 -3.69 -14.79
C LEU A 72 2.89 -4.05 -16.23
N ARG A 73 3.30 -5.24 -16.68
CA ARG A 73 2.98 -5.73 -18.02
C ARG A 73 1.51 -6.11 -18.21
N LYS A 74 0.84 -6.57 -17.15
CA LYS A 74 -0.55 -7.06 -17.22
C LYS A 74 -1.55 -5.94 -17.11
N ASN A 75 -1.24 -4.88 -16.37
CA ASN A 75 -2.12 -3.76 -16.18
C ASN A 75 -1.74 -2.62 -17.12
N HIS A 76 -2.50 -2.44 -18.20
CA HIS A 76 -2.23 -1.43 -19.23
C HIS A 76 -2.26 0.02 -18.70
N GLY A 77 -2.97 0.29 -17.60
CA GLY A 77 -2.98 1.60 -16.94
C GLY A 77 -1.89 1.78 -15.89
N ALA A 78 -1.04 0.77 -15.68
CA ALA A 78 0.01 0.83 -14.69
C ALA A 78 1.25 1.56 -15.19
N THR A 79 1.90 2.23 -14.25
CA THR A 79 3.14 2.97 -14.45
C THR A 79 4.17 2.49 -13.46
N LYS A 80 5.45 2.57 -13.84
CA LYS A 80 6.55 2.35 -12.91
C LYS A 80 6.85 3.66 -12.19
N ILE A 81 6.87 3.63 -10.86
CA ILE A 81 7.33 4.74 -10.02
C ILE A 81 8.34 4.20 -9.00
N THR A 82 9.07 5.10 -8.34
CA THR A 82 10.01 4.74 -7.26
C THR A 82 9.61 5.48 -5.99
N LEU A 83 9.47 4.74 -4.90
CA LEU A 83 9.14 5.26 -3.57
C LEU A 83 10.21 4.79 -2.57
N GLY A 84 11.13 5.68 -2.20
CA GLY A 84 12.24 5.35 -1.32
C GLY A 84 13.17 4.34 -1.98
N ASP A 85 13.45 3.23 -1.29
CA ASP A 85 14.30 2.14 -1.79
C ASP A 85 13.55 1.15 -2.71
N PHE A 86 12.29 1.44 -3.04
CA PHE A 86 11.41 0.49 -3.69
C PHE A 86 10.96 0.94 -5.09
N ASP A 87 11.12 0.03 -6.06
CA ASP A 87 10.46 0.13 -7.35
C ASP A 87 9.02 -0.36 -7.24
N CYS A 88 8.06 0.46 -7.63
CA CYS A 88 6.63 0.18 -7.52
C CYS A 88 5.98 0.11 -8.89
N THR A 89 5.06 -0.83 -9.05
CA THR A 89 4.00 -0.73 -10.06
C THR A 89 2.84 0.04 -9.44
N TYR A 90 2.52 1.20 -9.98
CA TYR A 90 1.43 2.07 -9.55
C TYR A 90 0.29 2.09 -10.58
N TYR A 91 -0.95 1.98 -10.12
CA TYR A 91 -2.13 2.15 -10.95
C TYR A 91 -3.35 2.52 -10.12
N ARG A 92 -4.39 3.03 -10.77
CA ARG A 92 -5.71 3.25 -10.16
C ARG A 92 -6.78 2.37 -10.80
N LYS A 93 -7.87 2.13 -10.07
CA LYS A 93 -9.10 1.52 -10.56
C LYS A 93 -10.30 2.23 -9.97
N ASP A 94 -11.29 2.49 -10.82
CA ASP A 94 -12.62 2.89 -10.39
C ASP A 94 -13.37 1.62 -9.94
N PHE A 95 -14.10 1.70 -8.83
CA PHE A 95 -14.82 0.58 -8.25
C PHE A 95 -16.17 1.03 -7.71
N LEU A 96 -17.25 0.40 -8.15
CA LEU A 96 -18.59 0.67 -7.65
C LEU A 96 -18.95 -0.40 -6.62
N GLN A 97 -19.16 0.01 -5.36
CA GLN A 97 -19.54 -0.88 -4.26
C GLN A 97 -20.81 -0.35 -3.60
N ASP A 98 -21.87 -1.15 -3.54
CA ASP A 98 -23.12 -0.82 -2.83
C ASP A 98 -23.74 0.56 -3.18
N GLY A 99 -23.44 1.07 -4.38
CA GLY A 99 -23.91 2.38 -4.86
C GLY A 99 -22.91 3.53 -4.65
N ASP A 100 -21.82 3.30 -3.93
CA ASP A 100 -20.72 4.24 -3.74
C ASP A 100 -19.70 4.08 -4.88
N ASP A 101 -19.39 5.21 -5.55
CA ASP A 101 -18.36 5.27 -6.58
C ASP A 101 -17.01 5.56 -5.90
N LEU A 102 -16.14 4.56 -5.86
CA LEU A 102 -14.86 4.59 -5.18
C LEU A 102 -13.72 4.60 -6.19
N VAL A 103 -12.59 5.13 -5.75
CA VAL A 103 -11.31 5.00 -6.47
C VAL A 103 -10.32 4.29 -5.56
N ILE A 104 -9.67 3.27 -6.11
CA ILE A 104 -8.63 2.51 -5.43
C ILE A 104 -7.31 2.72 -6.17
N TYR A 105 -6.34 3.28 -5.47
CA TYR A 105 -4.96 3.38 -5.90
C TYR A 105 -4.18 2.19 -5.38
N TYR A 106 -3.30 1.62 -6.19
CA TYR A 106 -2.48 0.47 -5.85
C TYR A 106 -1.00 0.78 -6.04
N TRP A 107 -0.19 0.28 -5.10
CA TRP A 107 1.26 0.20 -5.22
C TRP A 107 1.69 -1.23 -4.93
N ILE A 108 2.19 -1.90 -5.97
CA ILE A 108 2.75 -3.24 -5.84
C ILE A 108 4.26 -3.10 -5.79
N THR A 109 4.85 -3.52 -4.67
CA THR A 109 6.25 -3.27 -4.39
C THR A 109 6.87 -4.36 -3.53
N GLY A 110 8.19 -4.32 -3.29
CA GLY A 110 8.87 -5.32 -2.48
C GLY A 110 10.32 -5.54 -2.90
N LYS A 111 10.96 -6.50 -2.24
CA LYS A 111 12.37 -6.83 -2.45
C LYS A 111 12.61 -8.30 -2.11
N ARG A 112 13.40 -8.98 -2.94
CA ARG A 112 13.75 -10.40 -2.76
C ARG A 112 12.51 -11.29 -2.60
N GLU A 113 12.31 -11.88 -1.42
CA GLU A 113 11.21 -12.77 -1.10
C GLU A 113 10.00 -12.10 -0.45
N THR A 114 10.03 -10.78 -0.26
CA THR A 114 8.95 -10.02 0.36
C THR A 114 8.28 -9.11 -0.66
N LEU A 115 6.96 -9.22 -0.79
CA LEU A 115 6.10 -8.38 -1.62
C LEU A 115 5.09 -7.67 -0.73
N PHE A 116 4.78 -6.42 -1.05
CA PHE A 116 3.68 -5.66 -0.47
C PHE A 116 2.70 -5.29 -1.58
N ILE A 117 1.42 -5.53 -1.30
CA ILE A 117 0.32 -4.97 -2.06
C ILE A 117 -0.26 -3.87 -1.18
N CYS A 118 0.02 -2.62 -1.53
CA CYS A 118 -0.54 -1.48 -0.85
C CYS A 118 -1.71 -0.92 -1.66
N SER A 119 -2.76 -0.48 -0.99
CA SER A 119 -3.84 0.25 -1.63
C SER A 119 -4.31 1.44 -0.80
N PHE A 120 -4.89 2.43 -1.48
CA PHE A 120 -5.56 3.55 -0.84
C PHE A 120 -6.92 3.75 -1.51
N THR A 121 -7.98 3.62 -0.73
CA THR A 121 -9.36 3.71 -1.22
C THR A 121 -9.98 5.03 -0.76
N ILE A 122 -10.54 5.79 -1.69
CA ILE A 122 -11.27 7.03 -1.42
C ILE A 122 -12.62 7.03 -2.14
N ASP A 123 -13.54 7.88 -1.68
CA ASP A 123 -14.75 8.22 -2.44
C ASP A 123 -14.34 9.07 -3.66
N LYS A 124 -14.81 8.68 -4.85
CA LYS A 124 -14.47 9.33 -6.11
C LYS A 124 -14.86 10.81 -6.15
N LYS A 125 -15.90 11.22 -5.42
CA LYS A 125 -16.28 12.64 -5.34
C LYS A 125 -15.19 13.52 -4.71
N HIS A 126 -14.25 12.92 -3.97
CA HIS A 126 -13.14 13.61 -3.33
C HIS A 126 -11.82 13.50 -4.09
N GLU A 127 -11.72 12.70 -5.17
CA GLU A 127 -10.48 12.43 -5.90
C GLU A 127 -9.70 13.70 -6.29
N GLU A 128 -10.41 14.72 -6.78
CA GLU A 128 -9.78 15.94 -7.30
C GLU A 128 -9.57 17.03 -6.22
N THR A 129 -9.87 16.73 -4.95
CA THR A 129 -9.70 17.69 -3.85
C THR A 129 -8.23 17.84 -3.47
N GLU A 130 -7.85 19.05 -3.02
CA GLU A 130 -6.49 19.29 -2.52
C GLU A 130 -6.17 18.42 -1.29
N GLN A 131 -7.18 18.12 -0.48
CA GLN A 131 -7.05 17.24 0.66
C GLN A 131 -6.67 15.81 0.26
N SER A 132 -7.36 15.23 -0.73
CA SER A 132 -7.01 13.89 -1.23
C SER A 132 -5.63 13.85 -1.88
N LYS A 133 -5.18 14.95 -2.50
CA LYS A 133 -3.80 15.06 -3.02
C LYS A 133 -2.76 15.08 -1.90
N VAL A 134 -2.99 15.83 -0.82
CA VAL A 134 -2.12 15.82 0.36
C VAL A 134 -2.11 14.43 1.01
N GLU A 135 -3.27 13.79 1.16
CA GLU A 135 -3.33 12.45 1.75
C GLU A 135 -2.63 11.40 0.89
N MET A 136 -2.71 11.53 -0.44
CA MET A 136 -1.96 10.70 -1.39
C MET A 136 -0.45 10.80 -1.17
N GLU A 137 0.08 12.00 -0.92
CA GLU A 137 1.50 12.20 -0.60
C GLU A 137 1.87 11.53 0.72
N ILE A 138 1.02 11.65 1.75
CA ILE A 138 1.20 10.99 3.05
C ILE A 138 1.24 9.47 2.89
N VAL A 139 0.31 8.89 2.12
CA VAL A 139 0.30 7.45 1.83
C VAL A 139 1.59 7.01 1.13
N GLN A 140 2.07 7.80 0.17
CA GLN A 140 3.33 7.52 -0.48
C GLN A 140 4.52 7.63 0.49
N ASP A 141 4.52 8.56 1.44
CA ASP A 141 5.52 8.66 2.49
C ASP A 141 5.50 7.45 3.44
N ILE A 142 4.30 6.97 3.80
CA ILE A 142 4.14 5.71 4.54
C ILE A 142 4.81 4.56 3.78
N ILE A 143 4.55 4.43 2.48
CA ILE A 143 5.18 3.39 1.64
C ILE A 143 6.70 3.58 1.54
N ARG A 144 7.19 4.82 1.36
CA ARG A 144 8.63 5.14 1.34
C ARG A 144 9.34 4.72 2.61
N SER A 145 8.63 4.74 3.74
CA SER A 145 9.19 4.43 5.06
C SER A 145 9.24 2.93 5.40
N ILE A 146 8.72 2.06 4.53
CA ILE A 146 8.71 0.61 4.77
C ILE A 146 10.13 0.10 5.00
N GLN A 147 10.33 -0.61 6.10
CA GLN A 147 11.56 -1.36 6.40
C GLN A 147 11.22 -2.85 6.46
N ILE A 148 11.90 -3.66 5.65
CA ILE A 148 11.79 -5.13 5.68
C ILE A 148 12.77 -5.66 6.73
N ASN A 149 12.27 -6.51 7.63
CA ASN A 149 13.02 -7.10 8.75
C ASN A 149 13.33 -8.60 8.55
#